data_AF-B0W9Y7-F1
#
_entry.id   AF-B0W9Y7-F1
#
_cell.length_a   1.000
_cell.length_b   1.000
_cell.length_c   1.000
_cell.angle_alpha   90.00
_cell.angle_beta   90.00
_cell.angle_gamma   90.00
#
_symmetry.space_group_name_H-M   'P 1'
#
loop_
_entity.id
_entity.type
_entity.pdbx_description
1 polymer ?
#
loop_
_entity_poly.entity_id
_entity_poly.type
_entity_poly.pdbx_seq_one_letter_code
_entity_poly.pdbx_strand_id
1 'polypeptide(L)'
;MGSFINSKDFPVEKRDAIIKAFARIDQRVVWKFEDESIPDLPNNVLIQSWLPQNDILAHPNVKVFITHGGLLSGTEALYHGKPIVGIPIFGDQTMNVQRAVKAGYGVELQYKDITKSSIRNALDKVLRDPKYAETARSISRRYHDKPMSTKKTALYWLEYVIRYQGAPQLRSPAMALTLIEYCSIDVYSLVVTISYATGARILGILPMGAKSHNIIGAAYMKALAAAGHEVTVVSPYTLKTPPKNYRDIELTGMLEAMDDQEKNLFNYKGSGIGSFFIMMYVLYGKLPEVVGKLVLQHPNVVKLLNSNEKFDLVIVESFLTESLYGFAQHFDAPLVTYSTFGNSMWTNDLVGTPAPPSHVAHFLLSYADRMAFWERLVNTVVTILDRVVFEWYYLPKQREFYEVGFPNAKISFEDQMKNVSLVFLNQHFSVSSPRPYAPNMVEVGGIQVEKPKALPKMFTEF
;
A
#
# COMPACT_ATOMS: atom_id res chain seq x y z
N MET A 1 -11.27 12.47 -56.94
CA MET A 1 -11.55 13.17 -55.66
C MET A 1 -13.03 12.97 -55.34
N GLY A 2 -13.42 12.83 -54.06
CA GLY A 2 -14.81 12.54 -53.66
C GLY A 2 -15.83 13.60 -54.11
N SER A 3 -17.07 13.57 -53.58
CA SER A 3 -18.13 14.51 -53.98
C SER A 3 -17.92 15.96 -53.48
N PHE A 4 -17.07 16.16 -52.48
CA PHE A 4 -16.82 17.47 -51.85
C PHE A 4 -15.62 18.23 -52.44
N ILE A 5 -14.78 17.59 -53.24
CA ILE A 5 -13.66 18.24 -53.93
C ILE A 5 -13.70 17.79 -55.39
N ASN A 6 -13.78 18.74 -56.32
CA ASN A 6 -13.65 18.41 -57.73
C ASN A 6 -12.17 18.36 -58.13
N SER A 7 -11.84 17.42 -59.02
CA SER A 7 -10.50 17.32 -59.58
C SER A 7 -10.17 18.55 -60.46
N LYS A 8 -11.17 19.22 -61.05
CA LYS A 8 -10.95 20.46 -61.82
C LYS A 8 -10.39 21.62 -60.99
N ASP A 9 -10.58 21.60 -59.68
CA ASP A 9 -10.15 22.66 -58.76
C ASP A 9 -8.67 22.48 -58.32
N PHE A 10 -7.97 21.46 -58.84
CA PHE A 10 -6.53 21.33 -58.62
C PHE A 10 -5.79 22.54 -59.20
N PRO A 11 -4.78 23.09 -58.49
CA PRO A 11 -3.85 24.05 -59.08
C PRO A 11 -3.25 23.50 -60.38
N VAL A 12 -3.13 24.37 -61.39
CA VAL A 12 -2.67 24.02 -62.74
C VAL A 12 -1.32 23.30 -62.68
N GLU A 13 -0.41 23.73 -61.81
CA GLU A 13 0.91 23.14 -61.64
C GLU A 13 0.85 21.68 -61.20
N LYS A 14 -0.08 21.36 -60.28
CA LYS A 14 -0.27 19.99 -59.77
C LYS A 14 -0.98 19.11 -60.78
N ARG A 15 -1.99 19.64 -61.48
CA ARG A 15 -2.67 18.94 -62.59
C ARG A 15 -1.66 18.56 -63.67
N ASP A 16 -0.83 19.50 -64.11
CA ASP A 16 0.17 19.27 -65.14
C ASP A 16 1.26 18.29 -64.67
N ALA A 17 1.64 18.33 -63.38
CA ALA A 17 2.55 17.35 -62.79
C ALA A 17 1.96 15.93 -62.84
N ILE A 18 0.66 15.77 -62.56
CA ILE A 18 -0.08 14.49 -62.67
C ILE A 18 -0.09 13.99 -64.12
N ILE A 19 -0.49 14.84 -65.07
CA ILE A 19 -0.55 14.48 -66.50
C ILE A 19 0.82 14.08 -67.03
N LYS A 20 1.88 14.84 -66.71
CA LYS A 20 3.26 14.53 -67.11
C LYS A 20 3.78 13.23 -66.49
N ALA A 21 3.29 12.83 -65.32
CA ALA A 21 3.61 11.55 -64.71
C ALA A 21 2.90 10.41 -65.45
N PHE A 22 1.60 10.56 -65.74
CA PHE A 22 0.81 9.57 -66.48
C PHE A 22 1.32 9.33 -67.90
N ALA A 23 1.81 10.36 -68.59
CA ALA A 23 2.38 10.22 -69.94
C ALA A 23 3.63 9.30 -70.00
N ARG A 24 4.22 8.95 -68.85
CA ARG A 24 5.49 8.22 -68.74
C ARG A 24 5.36 6.85 -68.09
N ILE A 25 4.14 6.41 -67.79
CA ILE A 25 3.87 5.05 -67.31
C ILE A 25 3.33 4.20 -68.46
N ASP A 26 3.62 2.89 -68.41
CA ASP A 26 3.22 1.95 -69.48
C ASP A 26 1.71 1.61 -69.44
N GLN A 27 1.05 1.91 -68.32
CA GLN A 27 -0.37 1.62 -68.12
C GLN A 27 -1.26 2.67 -68.78
N ARG A 28 -2.46 2.23 -69.18
CA ARG A 28 -3.56 3.13 -69.51
C ARG A 28 -4.17 3.66 -68.21
N VAL A 29 -4.42 4.97 -68.16
CA VAL A 29 -5.00 5.66 -67.01
C VAL A 29 -6.43 6.05 -67.34
N VAL A 30 -7.35 5.66 -66.47
CA VAL A 30 -8.73 6.16 -66.48
C VAL A 30 -8.86 7.15 -65.34
N TRP A 31 -9.14 8.42 -65.64
CA TRP A 31 -9.14 9.50 -64.67
C TRP A 31 -10.48 10.22 -64.64
N LYS A 32 -11.16 10.16 -63.49
CA LYS A 32 -12.36 10.96 -63.22
C LYS A 32 -12.00 12.44 -63.04
N PHE A 33 -12.39 13.27 -64.01
CA PHE A 33 -12.09 14.71 -64.01
C PHE A 33 -13.25 15.48 -64.64
N GLU A 34 -13.73 16.52 -63.95
CA GLU A 34 -15.01 17.19 -64.26
C GLU A 34 -14.96 18.13 -65.48
N ASP A 35 -13.77 18.38 -66.04
CA ASP A 35 -13.55 19.19 -67.24
C ASP A 35 -12.78 18.40 -68.30
N GLU A 36 -13.50 17.98 -69.35
CA GLU A 36 -12.98 17.13 -70.43
C GLU A 36 -12.19 17.93 -71.49
N SER A 37 -12.11 19.26 -71.36
CA SER A 37 -11.49 20.16 -72.35
C SER A 37 -9.97 20.35 -72.19
N ILE A 38 -9.31 19.54 -71.33
CA ILE A 38 -7.87 19.67 -71.08
C ILE A 38 -7.08 19.49 -72.38
N PRO A 39 -6.29 20.49 -72.83
CA PRO A 39 -5.47 20.37 -74.03
C PRO A 39 -4.28 19.42 -73.81
N ASP A 40 -3.78 18.82 -74.89
CA ASP A 40 -2.57 17.99 -74.92
C ASP A 40 -2.57 16.76 -73.99
N LEU A 41 -3.71 16.07 -73.90
CA LEU A 41 -3.85 14.81 -73.17
C LEU A 41 -2.98 13.70 -73.79
N PRO A 42 -2.19 12.96 -72.99
CA PRO A 42 -1.42 11.82 -73.49
C PRO A 42 -2.35 10.70 -74.01
N ASN A 43 -1.93 10.00 -75.07
CA ASN A 43 -2.70 8.92 -75.71
C ASN A 43 -3.07 7.76 -74.77
N ASN A 44 -2.39 7.61 -73.62
CA ASN A 44 -2.68 6.58 -72.62
C ASN A 44 -3.61 7.05 -71.49
N VAL A 45 -4.12 8.28 -71.53
CA VAL A 45 -5.02 8.84 -70.50
C VAL A 45 -6.41 9.04 -71.09
N LEU A 46 -7.40 8.43 -70.46
CA LEU A 46 -8.82 8.65 -70.72
C LEU A 46 -9.42 9.48 -69.58
N ILE A 47 -10.02 10.62 -69.91
CA ILE A 47 -10.76 11.46 -68.96
C ILE A 47 -12.25 11.34 -69.22
N GLN A 48 -13.01 11.22 -68.13
CA GLN A 48 -14.47 11.39 -68.13
C GLN A 48 -14.92 12.07 -66.84
N SER A 49 -15.95 12.92 -66.94
CA SER A 49 -16.59 13.60 -65.81
C SER A 49 -17.29 12.65 -64.84
N TRP A 50 -17.79 11.51 -65.34
CA TRP A 50 -18.41 10.45 -64.54
C TRP A 50 -17.90 9.06 -64.95
N LEU A 51 -17.67 8.20 -63.95
CA LEU A 51 -17.16 6.84 -64.15
C LEU A 51 -17.78 5.86 -63.13
N PRO A 52 -18.15 4.63 -63.54
CA PRO A 52 -18.64 3.60 -62.63
C PRO A 52 -17.48 2.97 -61.81
N GLN A 53 -17.03 3.67 -60.76
CA GLN A 53 -15.82 3.34 -60.00
C GLN A 53 -15.77 1.88 -59.53
N ASN A 54 -16.83 1.37 -58.89
CA ASN A 54 -16.88 -0.01 -58.40
C ASN A 54 -16.67 -1.03 -59.53
N ASP A 55 -17.31 -0.82 -60.68
CA ASP A 55 -17.26 -1.76 -61.80
C ASP A 55 -15.89 -1.72 -62.48
N ILE A 56 -15.28 -0.52 -62.57
CA ILE A 56 -13.91 -0.35 -63.03
C ILE A 56 -12.94 -1.08 -62.07
N LEU A 57 -13.09 -0.89 -60.76
CA LEU A 57 -12.24 -1.55 -59.76
C LEU A 57 -12.42 -3.08 -59.77
N ALA A 58 -13.60 -3.60 -60.13
CA ALA A 58 -13.84 -5.03 -60.30
C ALA A 58 -13.09 -5.61 -61.51
N HIS A 59 -12.75 -4.78 -62.50
CA HIS A 59 -12.14 -5.25 -63.74
C HIS A 59 -10.72 -5.84 -63.51
N PRO A 60 -10.39 -7.00 -64.12
CA PRO A 60 -9.12 -7.69 -63.88
C PRO A 60 -7.88 -6.88 -64.34
N ASN A 61 -8.06 -5.98 -65.31
CA ASN A 61 -6.96 -5.16 -65.83
C ASN A 61 -6.58 -3.97 -64.94
N VAL A 62 -7.39 -3.61 -63.94
CA VAL A 62 -7.03 -2.54 -62.99
C VAL A 62 -5.96 -3.05 -62.03
N LYS A 63 -4.84 -2.32 -61.94
CA LYS A 63 -3.65 -2.70 -61.16
C LYS A 63 -3.45 -1.87 -59.90
N VAL A 64 -3.82 -0.60 -59.92
CA VAL A 64 -3.67 0.34 -58.82
C VAL A 64 -4.79 1.36 -58.86
N PHE A 65 -5.21 1.85 -57.71
CA PHE A 65 -6.18 2.93 -57.60
C PHE A 65 -5.56 4.15 -56.90
N ILE A 66 -5.52 5.29 -57.61
CA ILE A 66 -5.12 6.56 -57.02
C ILE A 66 -6.36 7.19 -56.39
N THR A 67 -6.34 7.39 -55.07
CA THR A 67 -7.48 7.92 -54.31
C THR A 67 -7.02 8.93 -53.30
N HIS A 68 -7.90 9.87 -52.93
CA HIS A 68 -7.70 10.72 -51.77
C HIS A 68 -7.74 9.98 -50.41
N GLY A 69 -8.14 8.71 -50.38
CA GLY A 69 -8.19 7.93 -49.13
C GLY A 69 -9.49 8.03 -48.34
N GLY A 70 -10.57 8.55 -48.92
CA GLY A 70 -11.89 8.50 -48.27
C GLY A 70 -12.35 7.05 -48.04
N LEU A 71 -13.01 6.80 -46.90
CA LEU A 71 -13.37 5.46 -46.40
C LEU A 71 -14.06 4.57 -47.45
N LEU A 72 -15.06 5.10 -48.16
CA LEU A 72 -15.82 4.35 -49.16
C LEU A 72 -14.94 3.91 -50.33
N SER A 73 -14.22 4.85 -50.95
CA SER A 73 -13.35 4.57 -52.09
C SER A 73 -12.19 3.61 -51.74
N GLY A 74 -11.61 3.74 -50.54
CA GLY A 74 -10.61 2.81 -50.05
C GLY A 74 -11.17 1.41 -49.81
N THR A 75 -12.41 1.32 -49.32
CA THR A 75 -13.10 0.04 -49.10
C THR A 75 -13.42 -0.65 -50.41
N GLU A 76 -13.87 0.06 -51.45
CA GLU A 76 -14.12 -0.51 -52.78
C GLU A 76 -12.85 -1.08 -53.42
N ALA A 77 -11.74 -0.33 -53.33
CA ALA A 77 -10.45 -0.82 -53.83
C ALA A 77 -10.00 -2.08 -53.09
N LEU A 78 -10.11 -2.08 -51.76
CA LEU A 78 -9.78 -3.24 -50.93
C LEU A 78 -10.69 -4.44 -51.20
N TYR A 79 -12.00 -4.20 -51.39
CA TYR A 79 -13.00 -5.22 -51.70
C TYR A 79 -12.63 -5.97 -52.99
N HIS A 80 -12.17 -5.27 -54.01
CA HIS A 80 -11.70 -5.84 -55.28
C HIS A 80 -10.20 -6.19 -55.31
N GLY A 81 -9.52 -6.12 -54.17
CA GLY A 81 -8.11 -6.50 -54.03
C GLY A 81 -7.14 -5.62 -54.80
N LYS A 82 -7.45 -4.33 -54.94
CA LYS A 82 -6.62 -3.33 -55.64
C LYS A 82 -5.79 -2.53 -54.63
N PRO A 83 -4.45 -2.47 -54.78
CA PRO A 83 -3.63 -1.61 -53.96
C PRO A 83 -3.87 -0.14 -54.31
N ILE A 84 -3.52 0.76 -53.39
CA ILE A 84 -3.82 2.19 -53.52
C ILE A 84 -2.58 3.08 -53.46
N VAL A 85 -2.63 4.19 -54.21
CA VAL A 85 -1.81 5.38 -53.93
C VAL A 85 -2.73 6.42 -53.32
N GLY A 86 -2.54 6.69 -52.04
CA GLY A 86 -3.37 7.59 -51.24
C GLY A 86 -2.84 9.01 -51.24
N ILE A 87 -3.67 9.98 -51.64
CA ILE A 87 -3.36 11.42 -51.64
C ILE A 87 -4.31 12.15 -50.69
N PRO A 88 -4.08 12.08 -49.37
CA PRO A 88 -5.00 12.65 -48.39
C PRO A 88 -5.03 14.18 -48.49
N ILE A 89 -6.25 14.74 -48.32
CA ILE A 89 -6.50 16.18 -48.36
C ILE A 89 -6.99 16.69 -47.01
N PHE A 90 -8.02 16.07 -46.43
CA PHE A 90 -8.60 16.51 -45.15
C PHE A 90 -9.38 15.38 -44.46
N GLY A 91 -9.80 15.62 -43.21
CA GLY A 91 -10.68 14.71 -42.47
C GLY A 91 -10.00 13.38 -42.11
N ASP A 92 -10.74 12.28 -42.24
CA ASP A 92 -10.31 10.92 -41.90
C ASP A 92 -9.34 10.29 -42.94
N GLN A 93 -9.14 10.95 -44.08
CA GLN A 93 -8.37 10.45 -45.22
C GLN A 93 -6.94 10.06 -44.85
N THR A 94 -6.23 10.90 -44.09
CA THR A 94 -4.86 10.61 -43.65
C THR A 94 -4.81 9.33 -42.83
N MET A 95 -5.74 9.18 -41.87
CA MET A 95 -5.81 7.97 -41.04
C MET A 95 -6.07 6.72 -41.89
N ASN A 96 -6.97 6.80 -42.88
CA ASN A 96 -7.29 5.67 -43.75
C ASN A 96 -6.12 5.28 -44.66
N VAL A 97 -5.41 6.25 -45.25
CA VAL A 97 -4.20 5.99 -46.06
C VAL A 97 -3.10 5.40 -45.19
N GLN A 98 -2.87 5.91 -43.98
CA GLN A 98 -1.88 5.34 -43.05
C GLN A 98 -2.21 3.90 -42.65
N ARG A 99 -3.50 3.57 -42.46
CA ARG A 99 -3.93 2.18 -42.27
C ARG A 99 -3.58 1.32 -43.48
N ALA A 100 -3.77 1.82 -44.70
CA ALA A 100 -3.42 1.10 -45.92
C ALA A 100 -1.91 0.86 -46.08
N VAL A 101 -1.11 1.89 -45.75
CA VAL A 101 0.36 1.81 -45.72
C VAL A 101 0.82 0.78 -44.69
N LYS A 102 0.33 0.88 -43.44
CA LYS A 102 0.68 -0.05 -42.35
C LYS A 102 0.26 -1.49 -42.67
N ALA A 103 -0.90 -1.67 -43.30
CA ALA A 103 -1.40 -2.97 -43.74
C ALA A 103 -0.67 -3.50 -44.98
N GLY A 104 0.15 -2.69 -45.66
CA GLY A 104 1.02 -3.11 -46.75
C GLY A 104 0.38 -3.16 -48.14
N TYR A 105 -0.78 -2.53 -48.34
CA TYR A 105 -1.47 -2.49 -49.64
C TYR A 105 -1.55 -1.09 -50.26
N GLY A 106 -0.92 -0.09 -49.65
CA GLY A 106 -0.88 1.24 -50.22
C GLY A 106 0.38 2.04 -49.94
N VAL A 107 0.52 3.14 -50.65
CA VAL A 107 1.56 4.16 -50.47
C VAL A 107 0.89 5.51 -50.28
N GLU A 108 1.38 6.29 -49.33
CA GLU A 108 0.93 7.67 -49.13
C GLU A 108 1.76 8.63 -50.00
N LEU A 109 1.09 9.55 -50.67
CA LEU A 109 1.66 10.71 -51.32
C LEU A 109 0.95 11.96 -50.78
N GLN A 110 1.65 12.73 -49.95
CA GLN A 110 1.11 13.95 -49.38
C GLN A 110 0.77 14.95 -50.49
N TYR A 111 -0.40 15.60 -50.39
CA TYR A 111 -0.87 16.54 -51.40
C TYR A 111 0.15 17.65 -51.69
N LYS A 112 0.82 18.17 -50.66
CA LYS A 112 1.86 19.22 -50.78
C LYS A 112 3.08 18.78 -51.60
N ASP A 113 3.37 17.49 -51.62
CA ASP A 113 4.58 16.93 -52.25
C ASP A 113 4.32 16.45 -53.69
N ILE A 114 3.12 16.72 -54.23
CA ILE A 114 2.74 16.37 -55.60
C ILE A 114 3.67 17.04 -56.61
N THR A 115 4.47 16.20 -57.25
CA THR A 115 5.38 16.49 -58.36
C THR A 115 5.36 15.31 -59.32
N LYS A 116 5.81 15.52 -60.57
CA LYS A 116 5.92 14.46 -61.58
C LYS A 116 6.70 13.24 -61.06
N SER A 117 7.82 13.47 -60.37
CA SER A 117 8.68 12.41 -59.82
C SER A 117 8.02 11.70 -58.65
N SER A 118 7.41 12.42 -57.71
CA SER A 118 6.74 11.81 -56.54
C SER A 118 5.59 10.88 -56.94
N ILE A 119 4.74 11.28 -57.91
CA ILE A 119 3.64 10.45 -58.41
C ILE A 119 4.18 9.21 -59.09
N ARG A 120 5.18 9.39 -59.97
CA ARG A 120 5.83 8.27 -60.66
C ARG A 120 6.43 7.28 -59.65
N ASN A 121 7.17 7.76 -58.67
CA ASN A 121 7.81 6.90 -57.66
C ASN A 121 6.78 6.14 -56.83
N ALA A 122 5.67 6.78 -56.43
CA ALA A 122 4.59 6.12 -55.70
C ALA A 122 3.91 5.04 -56.55
N LEU A 123 3.64 5.32 -57.83
CA LEU A 123 3.07 4.36 -58.77
C LEU A 123 4.02 3.21 -59.08
N ASP A 124 5.28 3.49 -59.39
CA ASP A 124 6.31 2.46 -59.65
C ASP A 124 6.45 1.53 -58.44
N LYS A 125 6.41 2.07 -57.22
CA LYS A 125 6.46 1.26 -55.99
C LYS A 125 5.28 0.29 -55.90
N VAL A 126 4.05 0.75 -56.13
CA VAL A 126 2.85 -0.09 -56.03
C VAL A 126 2.70 -1.06 -57.22
N LEU A 127 3.14 -0.66 -58.41
CA LEU A 127 2.99 -1.46 -59.63
C LEU A 127 4.08 -2.52 -59.82
N ARG A 128 5.32 -2.25 -59.39
CA ARG A 128 6.46 -3.15 -59.60
C ARG A 128 6.70 -4.11 -58.45
N ASP A 129 6.37 -3.73 -57.21
CA ASP A 129 6.49 -4.62 -56.06
C ASP A 129 5.19 -5.44 -55.91
N PRO A 130 5.21 -6.76 -56.20
CA PRO A 130 4.02 -7.60 -56.16
C PRO A 130 3.39 -7.69 -54.78
N LYS A 131 4.16 -7.39 -53.71
CA LYS A 131 3.69 -7.41 -52.32
C LYS A 131 2.43 -6.58 -52.13
N TYR A 132 2.33 -5.41 -52.76
CA TYR A 132 1.15 -4.54 -52.62
C TYR A 132 -0.11 -5.20 -53.16
N ALA A 133 -0.05 -5.74 -54.38
CA ALA A 133 -1.18 -6.40 -55.03
C ALA A 133 -1.53 -7.74 -54.36
N GLU A 134 -0.54 -8.50 -53.90
CA GLU A 134 -0.75 -9.74 -53.14
C GLU A 134 -1.38 -9.49 -51.78
N THR A 135 -0.92 -8.46 -51.07
CA THR A 135 -1.47 -8.04 -49.78
C THR A 135 -2.91 -7.56 -49.94
N ALA A 136 -3.19 -6.71 -50.96
CA ALA A 136 -4.54 -6.27 -51.27
C ALA A 136 -5.48 -7.45 -51.55
N ARG A 137 -5.07 -8.40 -52.40
CA ARG A 137 -5.84 -9.63 -52.69
C ARG A 137 -6.02 -10.53 -51.47
N SER A 138 -5.00 -10.63 -50.62
CA SER A 138 -5.06 -11.40 -49.37
C SER A 138 -6.09 -10.80 -48.39
N ILE A 139 -6.09 -9.47 -48.23
CA ILE A 139 -7.10 -8.79 -47.41
C ILE A 139 -8.49 -8.90 -48.04
N SER A 140 -8.62 -8.74 -49.36
CA SER A 140 -9.89 -8.93 -50.09
C SER A 140 -10.48 -10.31 -49.83
N ARG A 141 -9.68 -11.39 -49.95
CA ARG A 141 -10.14 -12.76 -49.63
C ARG A 141 -10.72 -12.86 -48.22
N ARG A 142 -10.03 -12.30 -47.22
CA ARG A 142 -10.54 -12.24 -45.84
C ARG A 142 -11.79 -11.37 -45.69
N TYR A 143 -11.92 -10.32 -46.48
CA TYR A 143 -13.09 -9.43 -46.47
C TYR A 143 -14.36 -10.13 -47.01
N HIS A 144 -14.17 -11.06 -47.94
CA HIS A 144 -15.24 -11.89 -48.51
C HIS A 144 -15.54 -13.15 -47.71
N ASP A 145 -14.59 -13.61 -46.90
CA ASP A 145 -14.75 -14.78 -46.02
C ASP A 145 -15.60 -14.44 -44.79
N LYS A 146 -16.91 -14.47 -44.97
CA LYS A 146 -17.92 -14.19 -43.96
C LYS A 146 -19.10 -15.15 -44.09
N PRO A 147 -19.74 -15.56 -42.98
CA PRO A 147 -20.81 -16.56 -43.00
C PRO A 147 -22.07 -16.12 -43.77
N MET A 148 -22.29 -14.81 -43.88
CA MET A 148 -23.41 -14.21 -44.60
C MET A 148 -22.96 -12.96 -45.35
N SER A 149 -23.61 -12.64 -46.48
CA SER A 149 -23.34 -11.39 -47.19
C SER A 149 -23.70 -10.18 -46.32
N THR A 150 -23.02 -9.05 -46.51
CA THR A 150 -23.21 -7.85 -45.68
C THR A 150 -24.68 -7.41 -45.58
N LYS A 151 -25.42 -7.49 -46.70
CA LYS A 151 -26.86 -7.18 -46.73
C LYS A 151 -27.69 -8.15 -45.88
N LYS A 152 -27.42 -9.46 -45.98
CA LYS A 152 -28.12 -10.46 -45.17
C LYS A 152 -27.78 -10.32 -43.69
N THR A 153 -26.52 -10.03 -43.34
CA THR A 153 -26.11 -9.76 -41.95
C THR A 153 -26.85 -8.56 -41.38
N ALA A 154 -26.97 -7.46 -42.14
CA ALA A 154 -27.71 -6.28 -41.71
C ALA A 154 -29.19 -6.58 -41.49
N LEU A 155 -29.84 -7.26 -42.45
CA LEU A 155 -31.25 -7.68 -42.32
C LEU A 155 -31.46 -8.55 -41.09
N TYR A 156 -30.60 -9.54 -40.86
CA TYR A 156 -30.69 -10.40 -39.69
C TYR A 156 -30.68 -9.61 -38.38
N TRP A 157 -29.75 -8.66 -38.21
CA TRP A 157 -29.66 -7.87 -36.97
C TRP A 157 -30.81 -6.87 -36.82
N LEU A 158 -31.29 -6.28 -37.92
CA LEU A 158 -32.49 -5.43 -37.89
C LEU A 158 -33.71 -6.24 -37.43
N GLU A 159 -33.92 -7.42 -38.02
CA GLU A 159 -34.99 -8.33 -37.60
C GLU A 159 -34.78 -8.86 -36.17
N TYR A 160 -33.54 -9.07 -35.73
CA TYR A 160 -33.23 -9.45 -34.36
C TYR A 160 -33.70 -8.36 -33.37
N VAL A 161 -33.37 -7.10 -33.64
CA VAL A 161 -33.82 -5.97 -32.83
C VAL A 161 -35.35 -5.87 -32.81
N ILE A 162 -36.02 -6.14 -33.94
CA ILE A 162 -37.49 -6.20 -34.01
C ILE A 162 -38.04 -7.35 -33.15
N ARG A 163 -37.53 -8.58 -33.33
CA ARG A 163 -37.98 -9.78 -32.59
C ARG A 163 -37.84 -9.63 -31.08
N TYR A 164 -36.81 -8.94 -30.62
CA TYR A 164 -36.49 -8.75 -29.20
C TYR A 164 -36.73 -7.32 -28.72
N GLN A 165 -37.64 -6.58 -29.37
CA GLN A 165 -38.16 -5.29 -28.91
C GLN A 165 -37.07 -4.29 -28.45
N GLY A 166 -36.05 -4.11 -29.28
CA GLY A 166 -34.92 -3.22 -28.98
C GLY A 166 -33.68 -3.92 -28.42
N ALA A 167 -33.74 -5.25 -28.23
CA ALA A 167 -32.63 -6.12 -27.83
C ALA A 167 -31.81 -5.59 -26.63
N PRO A 168 -32.45 -5.32 -25.47
CA PRO A 168 -31.76 -4.77 -24.30
C PRO A 168 -30.57 -5.63 -23.82
N GLN A 169 -30.63 -6.95 -24.03
CA GLN A 169 -29.54 -7.89 -23.73
C GLN A 169 -28.26 -7.67 -24.54
N LEU A 170 -28.30 -6.93 -25.65
CA LEU A 170 -27.11 -6.55 -26.43
C LEU A 170 -26.44 -5.28 -25.88
N ARG A 171 -27.09 -4.57 -24.95
CA ARG A 171 -26.55 -3.33 -24.37
C ARG A 171 -25.56 -3.68 -23.28
N SER A 172 -24.45 -2.95 -23.24
CA SER A 172 -23.49 -3.09 -22.15
C SER A 172 -24.14 -2.65 -20.83
N PRO A 173 -23.99 -3.41 -19.73
CA PRO A 173 -24.40 -2.97 -18.39
C PRO A 173 -23.78 -1.63 -17.97
N ALA A 174 -22.63 -1.26 -18.56
CA ALA A 174 -21.97 0.01 -18.36
C ALA A 174 -22.87 1.23 -18.61
N MET A 175 -23.90 1.10 -19.46
CA MET A 175 -24.85 2.18 -19.72
C MET A 175 -25.77 2.51 -18.53
N ALA A 176 -25.89 1.59 -17.56
CA ALA A 176 -26.67 1.81 -16.35
C ALA A 176 -25.83 2.36 -15.19
N LEU A 177 -24.49 2.39 -15.34
CA LEU A 177 -23.58 2.88 -14.31
C LEU A 177 -23.56 4.40 -14.28
N THR A 178 -23.50 4.96 -13.08
CA THR A 178 -23.12 6.36 -12.86
C THR A 178 -21.66 6.60 -13.24
N LEU A 179 -21.25 7.86 -13.37
CA LEU A 179 -19.84 8.20 -13.64
C LEU A 179 -18.89 7.66 -12.55
N ILE A 180 -19.36 7.62 -11.29
CA ILE A 180 -18.58 7.13 -10.14
C ILE A 180 -18.31 5.63 -10.30
N GLU A 181 -19.36 4.83 -10.56
CA GLU A 181 -19.25 3.39 -10.71
C GLU A 181 -18.48 3.01 -12.00
N TYR A 182 -18.78 3.69 -13.11
CA TYR A 182 -18.13 3.44 -14.40
C TYR A 182 -16.61 3.67 -14.34
N CYS A 183 -16.18 4.70 -13.61
CA CYS A 183 -14.77 5.01 -13.40
C CYS A 183 -14.18 4.36 -12.13
N SER A 184 -14.97 3.60 -11.36
CA SER A 184 -14.59 2.99 -10.07
C SER A 184 -13.97 3.99 -9.07
N ILE A 185 -14.47 5.22 -9.05
CA ILE A 185 -13.93 6.31 -8.22
C ILE A 185 -14.08 5.99 -6.73
N ASP A 186 -15.21 5.39 -6.35
CA ASP A 186 -15.50 4.89 -5.01
C ASP A 186 -14.46 3.86 -4.55
N VAL A 187 -14.13 2.88 -5.39
CA VAL A 187 -13.11 1.87 -5.08
C VAL A 187 -11.73 2.49 -4.92
N TYR A 188 -11.32 3.36 -5.85
CA TYR A 188 -10.03 4.05 -5.74
C TYR A 188 -9.96 4.94 -4.51
N SER A 189 -11.06 5.64 -4.16
CA SER A 189 -11.12 6.48 -2.97
C SER A 189 -10.91 5.67 -1.69
N LEU A 190 -11.53 4.48 -1.59
CA LEU A 190 -11.35 3.59 -0.43
C LEU A 190 -9.89 3.13 -0.29
N VAL A 191 -9.27 2.68 -1.38
CA VAL A 191 -7.86 2.25 -1.38
C VAL A 191 -6.93 3.38 -0.95
N VAL A 192 -7.18 4.59 -1.44
CA VAL A 192 -6.42 5.79 -1.07
C VAL A 192 -6.61 6.09 0.42
N THR A 193 -7.84 6.12 0.92
CA THR A 193 -8.11 6.39 2.34
C THR A 193 -7.43 5.38 3.27
N ILE A 194 -7.47 4.08 2.94
CA ILE A 194 -6.77 3.04 3.72
C ILE A 194 -5.25 3.27 3.72
N SER A 195 -4.69 3.72 2.59
CA SER A 195 -3.26 4.01 2.45
C SER A 195 -2.79 5.20 3.29
N TYR A 196 -3.71 6.08 3.72
CA TYR A 196 -3.45 7.22 4.59
C TYR A 196 -3.86 7.01 6.05
N ALA A 197 -4.30 5.80 6.43
CA ALA A 197 -4.56 5.49 7.84
C ALA A 197 -3.24 5.60 8.64
N THR A 198 -3.16 6.60 9.52
CA THR A 198 -2.01 6.83 10.40
C THR A 198 -1.94 5.78 11.49
N GLY A 199 -0.74 5.41 11.92
CA GLY A 199 -0.57 4.56 13.10
C GLY A 199 -1.06 5.26 14.37
N ALA A 200 -1.56 4.47 15.33
CA ALA A 200 -1.91 4.94 16.67
C ALA A 200 -0.76 5.69 17.38
N ARG A 201 -1.10 6.62 18.28
CA ARG A 201 -0.16 7.33 19.16
C ARG A 201 -0.05 6.59 20.48
N ILE A 202 1.16 6.17 20.83
CA ILE A 202 1.43 5.27 21.95
C ILE A 202 2.36 5.95 22.94
N LEU A 203 2.01 5.89 24.23
CA LEU A 203 2.86 6.37 25.33
C LEU A 203 3.43 5.17 26.10
N GLY A 204 4.75 5.03 26.09
CA GLY A 204 5.47 4.08 26.94
C GLY A 204 6.03 4.76 28.19
N ILE A 205 5.75 4.22 29.37
CA ILE A 205 6.31 4.65 30.65
C ILE A 205 7.26 3.56 31.16
N LEU A 206 8.57 3.80 31.04
CA LEU A 206 9.66 2.87 31.34
C LEU A 206 10.57 3.50 32.40
N PRO A 207 10.11 3.64 33.64
CA PRO A 207 10.73 4.53 34.62
C PRO A 207 12.00 3.93 35.26
N MET A 208 12.21 2.62 35.14
CA MET A 208 13.27 1.93 35.87
C MET A 208 14.66 2.30 35.30
N GLY A 209 15.53 2.82 36.16
CA GLY A 209 16.94 3.13 35.89
C GLY A 209 17.86 1.91 35.87
N ALA A 210 17.31 0.72 35.60
CA ALA A 210 18.06 -0.51 35.37
C ALA A 210 18.06 -0.86 33.88
N LYS A 211 19.25 -1.13 33.32
CA LYS A 211 19.40 -1.29 31.86
C LYS A 211 18.61 -2.47 31.31
N SER A 212 18.54 -3.57 32.06
CA SER A 212 17.79 -4.77 31.68
C SER A 212 16.29 -4.50 31.53
N HIS A 213 15.72 -3.68 32.41
CA HIS A 213 14.30 -3.32 32.38
C HIS A 213 13.98 -2.49 31.13
N ASN A 214 14.81 -1.48 30.86
CA ASN A 214 14.63 -0.65 29.68
C ASN A 214 14.83 -1.43 28.38
N ILE A 215 15.71 -2.44 28.33
CA ILE A 215 15.89 -3.27 27.12
C ILE A 215 14.56 -3.96 26.74
N ILE A 216 13.82 -4.49 27.70
CA ILE A 216 12.54 -5.15 27.48
C ILE A 216 11.48 -4.14 27.02
N GLY A 217 11.30 -3.05 27.77
CA GLY A 217 10.33 -2.00 27.42
C GLY A 217 10.61 -1.39 26.05
N ALA A 218 11.87 -1.04 25.78
CA ALA A 218 12.27 -0.44 24.51
C ALA A 218 12.07 -1.40 23.33
N ALA A 219 12.12 -2.72 23.54
CA ALA A 219 11.83 -3.69 22.49
C ALA A 219 10.36 -3.60 22.04
N TYR A 220 9.42 -3.50 22.98
CA TYR A 220 7.99 -3.24 22.66
C TYR A 220 7.83 -1.91 21.91
N MET A 221 8.42 -0.83 22.44
CA MET A 221 8.28 0.51 21.86
C MET A 221 8.85 0.59 20.43
N LYS A 222 10.01 -0.03 20.18
CA LYS A 222 10.60 -0.13 18.83
C LYS A 222 9.75 -0.97 17.89
N ALA A 223 9.18 -2.09 18.36
CA ALA A 223 8.32 -2.93 17.54
C ALA A 223 7.06 -2.16 17.09
N LEU A 224 6.47 -1.37 17.99
CA LEU A 224 5.32 -0.52 17.68
C LEU A 224 5.68 0.60 16.69
N ALA A 225 6.82 1.26 16.88
CA ALA A 225 7.31 2.24 15.91
C ALA A 225 7.58 1.60 14.53
N ALA A 226 8.14 0.39 14.49
CA ALA A 226 8.37 -0.35 13.25
C ALA A 226 7.06 -0.75 12.55
N ALA A 227 5.98 -0.96 13.31
CA ALA A 227 4.64 -1.20 12.77
C ALA A 227 3.93 0.08 12.28
N GLY A 228 4.57 1.25 12.38
CA GLY A 228 4.06 2.53 11.85
C GLY A 228 3.35 3.43 12.88
N HIS A 229 3.34 3.05 14.16
CA HIS A 229 2.76 3.85 15.24
C HIS A 229 3.64 5.04 15.63
N GLU A 230 3.04 6.13 16.08
CA GLU A 230 3.79 7.24 16.70
C GLU A 230 4.04 6.91 18.16
N VAL A 231 5.31 6.78 18.56
CA VAL A 231 5.68 6.29 19.89
C VAL A 231 6.38 7.39 20.68
N THR A 232 5.84 7.72 21.85
CA THR A 232 6.49 8.57 22.86
C THR A 232 6.91 7.72 24.04
N VAL A 233 8.14 7.85 24.50
CA VAL A 233 8.69 7.01 25.58
C VAL A 233 9.25 7.87 26.69
N VAL A 234 8.71 7.73 27.90
CA VAL A 234 9.25 8.33 29.13
C VAL A 234 10.22 7.32 29.74
N SER A 235 11.52 7.63 29.75
CA SER A 235 12.57 6.70 30.20
C SER A 235 13.84 7.43 30.66
N PRO A 236 14.60 6.88 31.62
CA PRO A 236 15.95 7.36 31.92
C PRO A 236 16.99 6.95 30.86
N TYR A 237 16.63 6.10 29.88
CA TYR A 237 17.50 5.68 28.80
C TYR A 237 16.92 6.08 27.44
N THR A 238 17.59 7.00 26.76
CA THR A 238 17.21 7.45 25.41
C THR A 238 17.87 6.59 24.32
N LEU A 239 17.22 6.52 23.15
CA LEU A 239 17.79 5.82 22.00
C LEU A 239 18.83 6.71 21.31
N LYS A 240 20.03 6.17 21.07
CA LYS A 240 21.07 6.87 20.29
C LYS A 240 20.66 7.11 18.83
N THR A 241 19.87 6.21 18.26
CA THR A 241 19.39 6.25 16.87
C THR A 241 17.91 5.88 16.83
N PRO A 242 17.01 6.80 17.23
CA PRO A 242 15.57 6.53 17.25
C PRO A 242 14.98 6.47 15.83
N PRO A 243 13.94 5.64 15.61
CA PRO A 243 13.10 5.74 14.42
C PRO A 243 12.49 7.14 14.25
N LYS A 244 12.08 7.51 13.04
CA LYS A 244 11.51 8.85 12.75
C LYS A 244 10.24 9.16 13.55
N ASN A 245 9.44 8.14 13.82
CA ASN A 245 8.17 8.17 14.54
C ASN A 245 8.33 7.78 16.03
N TYR A 246 9.50 8.06 16.61
CA TYR A 246 9.84 7.72 17.99
C TYR A 246 10.40 8.95 18.72
N ARG A 247 9.80 9.32 19.85
CA ARG A 247 10.17 10.48 20.66
C ARG A 247 10.50 10.05 22.08
N ASP A 248 11.73 10.29 22.52
CA ASP A 248 12.12 10.12 23.92
C ASP A 248 11.77 11.36 24.76
N ILE A 249 11.24 11.11 25.96
CA ILE A 249 11.08 12.06 27.05
C ILE A 249 12.02 11.57 28.16
N GLU A 250 13.18 12.19 28.24
CA GLU A 250 14.24 11.76 29.16
C GLU A 250 13.90 12.08 30.62
N LEU A 251 14.11 11.10 31.50
CA LEU A 251 14.08 11.24 32.96
C LEU A 251 15.49 11.55 33.48
N THR A 252 15.93 12.78 33.28
CA THR A 252 17.25 13.26 33.73
C THR A 252 17.42 13.14 35.24
N GLY A 253 18.59 12.71 35.71
CA GLY A 253 18.87 12.55 37.15
C GLY A 253 18.39 11.23 37.76
N MET A 254 17.60 10.44 37.02
CA MET A 254 17.01 9.20 37.53
C MET A 254 18.04 8.08 37.67
N LEU A 255 19.03 8.00 36.78
CA LEU A 255 20.09 6.99 36.86
C LEU A 255 20.96 7.22 38.10
N GLU A 256 21.30 8.48 38.39
CA GLU A 256 22.05 8.86 39.58
C GLU A 256 21.27 8.56 40.86
N ALA A 257 19.97 8.88 40.88
CA ALA A 257 19.09 8.59 42.02
C ALA A 257 18.98 7.08 42.33
N MET A 258 19.17 6.23 41.32
CA MET A 258 19.11 4.77 41.44
C MET A 258 20.47 4.11 41.71
N ASP A 259 21.57 4.65 41.20
CA ASP A 259 22.94 4.12 41.44
C ASP A 259 23.29 4.11 42.93
N ASP A 260 22.87 5.13 43.68
CA ASP A 260 23.02 5.18 45.15
C ASP A 260 22.27 4.05 45.87
N GLN A 261 21.21 3.51 45.26
CA GLN A 261 20.48 2.36 45.79
C GLN A 261 21.13 1.02 45.37
N GLU A 262 21.60 0.90 44.12
CA GLU A 262 22.24 -0.31 43.59
C GLU A 262 23.51 -0.70 44.36
N LYS A 263 24.35 0.26 44.74
CA LYS A 263 25.57 0.02 45.53
C LYS A 263 25.30 -0.63 46.89
N ASN A 264 24.10 -0.43 47.45
CA ASN A 264 23.70 -1.04 48.72
C ASN A 264 23.25 -2.51 48.55
N LEU A 265 22.76 -2.92 47.38
CA LEU A 265 22.22 -4.27 47.14
C LEU A 265 23.26 -5.39 47.29
N PHE A 266 24.51 -5.16 46.89
CA PHE A 266 25.58 -6.16 47.05
C PHE A 266 25.97 -6.41 48.51
N ASN A 267 25.72 -5.45 49.40
CA ASN A 267 25.95 -5.58 50.84
C ASN A 267 24.88 -6.43 51.53
N TYR A 268 23.81 -6.81 50.82
CA TYR A 268 22.67 -7.56 51.38
C TYR A 268 22.67 -9.06 51.01
N LYS A 269 23.77 -9.59 50.45
CA LYS A 269 23.98 -11.01 50.10
C LYS A 269 24.09 -11.97 51.32
N GLY A 270 23.37 -11.73 52.40
CA GLY A 270 23.26 -12.68 53.51
C GLY A 270 22.21 -13.76 53.23
N SER A 271 22.45 -15.00 53.68
CA SER A 271 21.46 -16.08 53.71
C SER A 271 20.79 -16.13 55.09
N GLY A 272 19.61 -15.54 55.24
CA GLY A 272 18.85 -15.60 56.49
C GLY A 272 17.61 -14.70 56.53
N ILE A 273 16.83 -14.80 57.59
CA ILE A 273 15.57 -14.04 57.74
C ILE A 273 15.77 -12.51 57.69
N GLY A 274 16.96 -12.03 58.08
CA GLY A 274 17.31 -10.61 57.99
C GLY A 274 17.41 -10.10 56.56
N SER A 275 17.92 -10.90 55.60
CA SER A 275 18.00 -10.47 54.20
C SER A 275 16.62 -10.41 53.54
N PHE A 276 15.67 -11.25 53.97
CA PHE A 276 14.27 -11.15 53.56
C PHE A 276 13.66 -9.80 53.95
N PHE A 277 13.77 -9.39 55.23
CA PHE A 277 13.21 -8.11 55.69
C PHE A 277 13.89 -6.90 55.04
N ILE A 278 15.19 -6.97 54.78
CA ILE A 278 15.90 -5.91 54.05
C ILE A 278 15.40 -5.82 52.60
N MET A 279 15.23 -6.95 51.90
CA MET A 279 14.70 -6.97 50.54
C MET A 279 13.28 -6.37 50.50
N MET A 280 12.43 -6.69 51.49
CA MET A 280 11.10 -6.10 51.61
C MET A 280 11.15 -4.58 51.84
N TYR A 281 12.06 -4.11 52.69
CA TYR A 281 12.26 -2.68 52.92
C TYR A 281 12.70 -1.95 51.64
N VAL A 282 13.59 -2.55 50.85
CA VAL A 282 14.05 -1.96 49.58
C VAL A 282 12.92 -1.94 48.55
N LEU A 283 12.24 -3.07 48.32
CA LEU A 283 11.19 -3.21 47.31
C LEU A 283 9.95 -2.37 47.61
N TYR A 284 9.47 -2.32 48.85
CA TYR A 284 8.22 -1.62 49.18
C TYR A 284 8.41 -0.28 49.88
N GLY A 285 9.61 -0.01 50.40
CA GLY A 285 9.95 1.25 51.07
C GLY A 285 10.66 2.22 50.14
N LYS A 286 11.89 1.86 49.73
CA LYS A 286 12.81 2.79 49.03
C LYS A 286 12.53 2.93 47.55
N LEU A 287 12.47 1.81 46.82
CA LEU A 287 12.36 1.83 45.37
C LEU A 287 11.09 2.54 44.86
N PRO A 288 9.91 2.35 45.47
CA PRO A 288 8.70 2.99 44.99
C PRO A 288 8.65 4.49 45.29
N GLU A 289 9.32 4.94 46.35
CA GLU A 289 9.47 6.37 46.63
C GLU A 289 10.30 7.04 45.53
N VAL A 290 11.38 6.39 45.09
CA VAL A 290 12.21 6.88 43.99
C VAL A 290 11.44 6.84 42.67
N VAL A 291 10.80 5.71 42.33
CA VAL A 291 10.12 5.52 41.04
C VAL A 291 8.81 6.29 40.93
N GLY A 292 7.90 6.17 41.91
CA GLY A 292 6.59 6.82 41.85
C GLY A 292 6.69 8.34 41.96
N LYS A 293 7.39 8.84 42.99
CA LYS A 293 7.45 10.27 43.28
C LYS A 293 8.31 11.03 42.29
N LEU A 294 9.53 10.58 42.00
CA LEU A 294 10.44 11.34 41.13
C LEU A 294 9.91 11.42 39.70
N VAL A 295 9.31 10.34 39.18
CA VAL A 295 8.74 10.35 37.83
C VAL A 295 7.59 11.33 37.72
N LEU A 296 6.61 11.27 38.63
CA LEU A 296 5.44 12.15 38.60
C LEU A 296 5.78 13.62 38.83
N GLN A 297 6.86 13.91 39.57
CA GLN A 297 7.36 15.26 39.81
C GLN A 297 8.39 15.73 38.76
N HIS A 298 8.83 14.85 37.86
CA HIS A 298 9.88 15.18 36.90
C HIS A 298 9.41 16.29 35.94
N PRO A 299 10.20 17.36 35.70
CA PRO A 299 9.75 18.50 34.88
C PRO A 299 9.25 18.11 33.49
N ASN A 300 9.90 17.15 32.84
CA ASN A 300 9.48 16.67 31.52
C ASN A 300 8.16 15.89 31.56
N VAL A 301 7.87 15.19 32.65
CA VAL A 301 6.61 14.47 32.86
C VAL A 301 5.49 15.45 33.21
N VAL A 302 5.74 16.40 34.10
CA VAL A 302 4.78 17.47 34.43
C VAL A 302 4.42 18.27 33.18
N LYS A 303 5.39 18.55 32.30
CA LYS A 303 5.15 19.18 31.00
C LYS A 303 4.24 18.33 30.10
N LEU A 304 4.46 17.01 30.05
CA LEU A 304 3.63 16.07 29.30
C LEU A 304 2.19 16.04 29.86
N LEU A 305 2.03 15.94 31.18
CA LEU A 305 0.73 15.91 31.85
C LEU A 305 -0.08 17.20 31.63
N ASN A 306 0.59 18.35 31.57
CA ASN A 306 -0.04 19.65 31.27
C ASN A 306 -0.19 19.96 29.77
N SER A 307 0.18 19.02 28.90
CA SER A 307 0.04 19.19 27.45
C SER A 307 -1.38 18.84 26.98
N ASN A 308 -1.72 19.26 25.76
CA ASN A 308 -2.94 18.84 25.06
C ASN A 308 -2.73 17.57 24.21
N GLU A 309 -1.65 16.83 24.47
CA GLU A 309 -1.35 15.61 23.74
C GLU A 309 -2.39 14.51 24.01
N LYS A 310 -2.51 13.59 23.06
CA LYS A 310 -3.48 12.50 23.10
C LYS A 310 -2.78 11.21 22.68
N PHE A 311 -3.12 10.14 23.36
CA PHE A 311 -2.60 8.81 23.11
C PHE A 311 -3.78 7.85 22.96
N ASP A 312 -3.61 6.87 22.08
CA ASP A 312 -4.58 5.82 21.83
C ASP A 312 -4.27 4.57 22.69
N LEU A 313 -3.08 4.53 23.31
CA LEU A 313 -2.63 3.46 24.19
C LEU A 313 -1.55 3.96 25.16
N VAL A 314 -1.62 3.54 26.42
CA VAL A 314 -0.55 3.72 27.40
C VAL A 314 0.00 2.36 27.80
N ILE A 315 1.32 2.21 27.72
CA ILE A 315 2.05 1.00 28.13
C ILE A 315 2.94 1.36 29.32
N VAL A 316 2.73 0.70 30.45
CA VAL A 316 3.50 0.97 31.67
C VAL A 316 4.24 -0.30 32.10
N GLU A 317 5.52 -0.15 32.44
CA GLU A 317 6.27 -1.21 33.11
C GLU A 317 5.58 -1.63 34.42
N SER A 318 5.49 -2.92 34.71
CA SER A 318 4.89 -3.48 35.92
C SER A 318 5.96 -3.94 36.91
N PHE A 319 6.62 -2.98 37.56
CA PHE A 319 7.64 -3.23 38.58
C PHE A 319 7.59 -2.12 39.63
N LEU A 320 6.66 -2.23 40.58
CA LEU A 320 6.49 -1.27 41.68
C LEU A 320 6.17 0.15 41.19
N THR A 321 5.20 0.24 40.28
CA THR A 321 4.89 1.41 39.42
C THR A 321 3.39 1.69 39.34
N GLU A 322 2.59 1.12 40.25
CA GLU A 322 1.13 1.16 40.21
C GLU A 322 0.60 2.61 40.19
N SER A 323 1.27 3.55 40.86
CA SER A 323 0.88 4.97 40.80
C SER A 323 0.95 5.55 39.38
N LEU A 324 1.82 5.02 38.53
CA LEU A 324 2.00 5.47 37.14
C LEU A 324 0.92 4.92 36.19
N TYR A 325 0.09 3.98 36.63
CA TYR A 325 -1.04 3.53 35.81
C TYR A 325 -2.05 4.67 35.55
N GLY A 326 -2.02 5.74 36.36
CA GLY A 326 -2.84 6.93 36.17
C GLY A 326 -2.60 7.71 34.88
N PHE A 327 -1.49 7.47 34.17
CA PHE A 327 -1.29 8.03 32.82
C PHE A 327 -2.41 7.61 31.87
N ALA A 328 -2.97 6.41 32.03
CA ALA A 328 -4.05 5.91 31.19
C ALA A 328 -5.34 6.72 31.34
N GLN A 329 -5.85 6.90 32.57
CA GLN A 329 -7.06 7.72 32.78
C GLN A 329 -6.83 9.21 32.46
N HIS A 330 -5.62 9.73 32.70
CA HIS A 330 -5.27 11.12 32.40
C HIS A 330 -5.40 11.40 30.90
N PHE A 331 -4.87 10.50 30.06
CA PHE A 331 -4.93 10.62 28.60
C PHE A 331 -6.18 10.00 27.97
N ASP A 332 -7.08 9.42 28.76
CA ASP A 332 -8.30 8.75 28.30
C ASP A 332 -8.01 7.56 27.36
N ALA A 333 -6.96 6.80 27.69
CA ALA A 333 -6.44 5.72 26.85
C ALA A 333 -6.49 4.37 27.59
N PRO A 334 -6.66 3.24 26.87
CA PRO A 334 -6.49 1.92 27.43
C PRO A 334 -5.09 1.72 28.03
N LEU A 335 -5.02 0.93 29.10
CA LEU A 335 -3.79 0.59 29.81
C LEU A 335 -3.34 -0.82 29.48
N VAL A 336 -2.08 -0.96 29.06
CA VAL A 336 -1.37 -2.22 28.97
C VAL A 336 -0.17 -2.17 29.90
N THR A 337 0.14 -3.28 30.56
CA THR A 337 1.35 -3.38 31.37
C THR A 337 2.25 -4.49 30.88
N TYR A 338 3.54 -4.42 31.22
CA TYR A 338 4.47 -5.51 30.96
C TYR A 338 5.38 -5.75 32.15
N SER A 339 5.60 -7.01 32.50
CA SER A 339 6.61 -7.43 33.46
C SER A 339 7.93 -7.68 32.75
N THR A 340 9.03 -7.22 33.34
CA THR A 340 10.39 -7.50 32.87
C THR A 340 10.85 -8.92 33.21
N PHE A 341 10.07 -9.62 34.02
CA PHE A 341 10.26 -11.01 34.42
C PHE A 341 8.96 -11.78 34.26
N GLY A 342 8.89 -12.95 34.88
CA GLY A 342 7.69 -13.79 34.87
C GLY A 342 6.51 -13.17 35.61
N ASN A 343 5.51 -14.02 35.86
CA ASN A 343 4.33 -13.61 36.60
C ASN A 343 4.67 -13.41 38.10
N SER A 344 3.97 -12.49 38.75
CA SER A 344 4.13 -12.18 40.17
C SER A 344 2.81 -11.71 40.76
N MET A 345 2.75 -11.50 42.07
CA MET A 345 1.57 -10.87 42.70
C MET A 345 1.23 -9.52 42.04
N TRP A 346 2.26 -8.75 41.65
CA TRP A 346 2.12 -7.43 41.03
C TRP A 346 1.43 -7.46 39.67
N THR A 347 1.51 -8.59 38.94
CA THR A 347 0.83 -8.75 37.65
C THR A 347 -0.45 -9.58 37.73
N ASN A 348 -0.47 -10.59 38.60
CA ASN A 348 -1.59 -11.51 38.74
C ASN A 348 -2.88 -10.78 39.17
N ASP A 349 -2.77 -9.87 40.14
CA ASP A 349 -3.93 -9.18 40.69
C ASP A 349 -4.56 -8.18 39.70
N LEU A 350 -3.77 -7.64 38.77
CA LEU A 350 -4.25 -6.70 37.75
C LEU A 350 -5.30 -7.35 36.82
N VAL A 351 -5.25 -8.68 36.68
CA VAL A 351 -6.11 -9.44 35.77
C VAL A 351 -6.77 -10.65 36.45
N GLY A 352 -6.76 -10.69 37.78
CA GLY A 352 -7.46 -11.71 38.57
C GLY A 352 -6.95 -13.14 38.39
N THR A 353 -5.68 -13.32 38.02
CA THR A 353 -5.09 -14.66 37.87
C THR A 353 -4.68 -15.24 39.23
N PRO A 354 -5.10 -16.47 39.60
CA PRO A 354 -4.78 -17.03 40.91
C PRO A 354 -3.32 -17.49 41.01
N ALA A 355 -2.72 -17.35 42.21
CA ALA A 355 -1.40 -17.88 42.53
C ALA A 355 -1.40 -18.69 43.84
N PRO A 356 -1.86 -19.96 43.81
CA PRO A 356 -1.97 -20.76 45.02
C PRO A 356 -0.59 -21.13 45.59
N PRO A 357 -0.29 -20.82 46.87
CA PRO A 357 1.04 -21.06 47.45
C PRO A 357 1.37 -22.55 47.62
N SER A 358 0.44 -23.45 47.29
CA SER A 358 0.66 -24.90 47.31
C SER A 358 1.58 -25.41 46.20
N HIS A 359 1.71 -24.65 45.09
CA HIS A 359 2.52 -25.01 43.92
C HIS A 359 3.11 -23.80 43.18
N VAL A 360 2.65 -22.58 43.48
CA VAL A 360 3.27 -21.34 43.00
C VAL A 360 4.29 -20.88 44.02
N ALA A 361 5.57 -21.07 43.69
CA ALA A 361 6.68 -20.58 44.50
C ALA A 361 6.71 -19.03 44.50
N HIS A 362 6.94 -18.45 45.67
CA HIS A 362 7.16 -17.04 45.87
C HIS A 362 8.52 -16.62 45.27
N PHE A 363 8.56 -15.50 44.55
CA PHE A 363 9.76 -15.09 43.78
C PHE A 363 11.01 -14.80 44.64
N LEU A 364 10.82 -14.50 45.92
CA LEU A 364 11.92 -14.34 46.90
C LEU A 364 12.47 -15.65 47.45
N LEU A 365 11.84 -16.80 47.15
CA LEU A 365 12.26 -18.10 47.62
C LEU A 365 12.88 -18.91 46.48
N SER A 366 13.88 -19.72 46.80
CA SER A 366 14.56 -20.60 45.84
C SER A 366 13.84 -21.95 45.70
N TYR A 367 12.51 -21.93 45.50
CA TYR A 367 11.69 -23.14 45.35
C TYR A 367 11.22 -23.34 43.91
N ALA A 368 11.02 -24.60 43.53
CA ALA A 368 10.38 -25.01 42.27
C ALA A 368 8.87 -25.25 42.48
N ASP A 369 8.16 -25.68 41.44
CA ASP A 369 6.72 -26.02 41.52
C ASP A 369 6.42 -27.27 42.36
N ARG A 370 7.40 -28.18 42.50
CA ARG A 370 7.33 -29.32 43.42
C ARG A 370 7.96 -28.97 44.75
N MET A 371 7.12 -28.65 45.72
CA MET A 371 7.50 -28.35 47.09
C MET A 371 7.07 -29.46 48.06
N ALA A 372 7.96 -29.86 48.96
CA ALA A 372 7.64 -30.68 50.12
C ALA A 372 6.70 -29.93 51.09
N PHE A 373 6.14 -30.61 52.08
CA PHE A 373 5.24 -29.98 53.05
C PHE A 373 5.84 -28.74 53.72
N TRP A 374 7.09 -28.82 54.18
CA TRP A 374 7.76 -27.71 54.86
C TRP A 374 8.07 -26.54 53.93
N GLU A 375 8.44 -26.82 52.68
CA GLU A 375 8.64 -25.77 51.67
C GLU A 375 7.32 -25.07 51.35
N ARG A 376 6.21 -25.81 51.23
CA ARG A 376 4.87 -25.21 51.05
C ARG A 376 4.44 -24.38 52.26
N LEU A 377 4.77 -24.82 53.47
CA LEU A 377 4.48 -24.05 54.69
C LEU A 377 5.23 -22.72 54.67
N VAL A 378 6.54 -22.75 54.42
CA VAL A 378 7.37 -21.53 54.33
C VAL A 378 6.89 -20.62 53.20
N ASN A 379 6.63 -21.19 52.03
CA ASN A 379 6.10 -20.47 50.88
C ASN A 379 4.78 -19.77 51.22
N THR A 380 3.85 -20.47 51.87
CA THR A 380 2.56 -19.90 52.29
C THR A 380 2.73 -18.76 53.29
N VAL A 381 3.58 -18.93 54.31
CA VAL A 381 3.84 -17.89 55.31
C VAL A 381 4.44 -16.65 54.65
N VAL A 382 5.45 -16.83 53.79
CA VAL A 382 6.10 -15.72 53.08
C VAL A 382 5.13 -15.01 52.15
N THR A 383 4.32 -15.74 51.39
CA THR A 383 3.26 -15.15 50.54
C THR A 383 2.26 -14.33 51.35
N ILE A 384 1.83 -14.81 52.53
CA ILE A 384 0.90 -14.06 53.40
C ILE A 384 1.57 -12.79 53.93
N LEU A 385 2.83 -12.88 54.39
CA LEU A 385 3.56 -11.72 54.89
C LEU A 385 3.77 -10.67 53.79
N ASP A 386 4.20 -11.10 52.60
CA ASP A 386 4.36 -10.24 51.42
C ASP A 386 3.04 -9.55 51.06
N ARG A 387 1.93 -10.30 51.04
CA ARG A 387 0.59 -9.77 50.80
C ARG A 387 0.18 -8.71 51.83
N VAL A 388 0.41 -8.95 53.11
CA VAL A 388 0.08 -7.97 54.17
C VAL A 388 0.90 -6.70 54.01
N VAL A 389 2.20 -6.80 53.73
CA VAL A 389 3.06 -5.63 53.49
C VAL A 389 2.63 -4.88 52.23
N PHE A 390 2.30 -5.62 51.16
CA PHE A 390 1.83 -5.04 49.91
C PHE A 390 0.53 -4.24 50.10
N GLU A 391 -0.49 -4.84 50.73
CA GLU A 391 -1.80 -4.22 50.89
C GLU A 391 -1.81 -3.07 51.90
N TRP A 392 -1.12 -3.23 53.04
CA TRP A 392 -1.28 -2.30 54.17
C TRP A 392 -0.15 -1.28 54.29
N TYR A 393 0.98 -1.47 53.60
CA TYR A 393 2.09 -0.53 53.62
C TYR A 393 2.39 0.05 52.23
N TYR A 394 2.49 -0.80 51.21
CA TYR A 394 2.91 -0.38 49.87
C TYR A 394 1.80 0.35 49.09
N LEU A 395 0.64 -0.28 48.88
CA LEU A 395 -0.46 0.29 48.09
C LEU A 395 -0.96 1.65 48.63
N PRO A 396 -1.06 1.89 49.95
CA PRO A 396 -1.43 3.21 50.46
C PRO A 396 -0.48 4.33 50.01
N LYS A 397 0.84 4.06 49.92
CA LYS A 397 1.82 5.02 49.40
C LYS A 397 1.68 5.23 47.88
N GLN A 398 1.42 4.16 47.14
CA GLN A 398 1.16 4.28 45.70
C GLN A 398 -0.11 5.10 45.42
N ARG A 399 -1.14 4.94 46.25
CA ARG A 399 -2.35 5.77 46.21
C ARG A 399 -2.01 7.25 46.44
N GLU A 400 -1.21 7.56 47.46
CA GLU A 400 -0.76 8.94 47.70
C GLU A 400 -0.01 9.51 46.48
N PHE A 401 0.92 8.76 45.91
CA PHE A 401 1.66 9.21 44.71
C PHE A 401 0.72 9.40 43.51
N TYR A 402 -0.25 8.52 43.32
CA TYR A 402 -1.27 8.64 42.27
C TYR A 402 -2.10 9.92 42.45
N GLU A 403 -2.61 10.18 43.65
CA GLU A 403 -3.42 11.36 43.95
C GLU A 403 -2.63 12.66 43.77
N VAL A 404 -1.35 12.68 44.16
CA VAL A 404 -0.47 13.83 43.99
C VAL A 404 -0.09 14.04 42.52
N GLY A 405 0.19 12.97 41.77
CA GLY A 405 0.56 13.04 40.36
C GLY A 405 -0.61 13.36 39.43
N PHE A 406 -1.82 12.96 39.82
CA PHE A 406 -3.05 13.11 39.04
C PHE A 406 -4.16 13.77 39.88
N PRO A 407 -4.02 15.06 40.25
CA PRO A 407 -4.97 15.74 41.14
C PRO A 407 -6.39 15.84 40.58
N ASN A 408 -6.54 15.70 39.26
CA ASN A 408 -7.82 15.71 38.55
C ASN A 408 -8.21 14.31 38.01
N ALA A 409 -7.76 13.24 38.67
CA ALA A 409 -8.04 11.88 38.24
C ALA A 409 -9.55 11.61 38.12
N LYS A 410 -9.96 10.99 37.01
CA LYS A 410 -11.36 10.64 36.73
C LYS A 410 -11.84 9.39 37.51
N ILE A 411 -10.91 8.52 37.89
CA ILE A 411 -11.18 7.27 38.58
C ILE A 411 -10.22 7.09 39.78
N SER A 412 -10.63 6.28 40.74
CA SER A 412 -9.82 5.94 41.91
C SER A 412 -8.56 5.16 41.52
N PHE A 413 -7.57 5.13 42.41
CA PHE A 413 -6.36 4.31 42.25
C PHE A 413 -6.71 2.82 42.10
N GLU A 414 -7.64 2.32 42.91
CA GLU A 414 -8.08 0.91 42.88
C GLU A 414 -8.78 0.56 41.56
N ASP A 415 -9.63 1.47 41.06
CA ASP A 415 -10.31 1.26 39.79
C ASP A 415 -9.33 1.33 38.61
N GLN A 416 -8.33 2.21 38.68
CA GLN A 416 -7.26 2.26 37.68
C GLN A 416 -6.44 0.97 37.62
N MET A 417 -6.14 0.36 38.77
CA MET A 417 -5.48 -0.96 38.81
C MET A 417 -6.33 -2.05 38.16
N LYS A 418 -7.65 -2.02 38.33
CA LYS A 418 -8.60 -2.96 37.71
C LYS A 418 -8.85 -2.67 36.22
N ASN A 419 -8.43 -1.51 35.72
CA ASN A 419 -8.63 -1.07 34.33
C ASN A 419 -7.48 -1.49 33.39
N VAL A 420 -6.56 -2.34 33.86
CA VAL A 420 -5.51 -2.94 33.02
C VAL A 420 -6.15 -3.89 32.00
N SER A 421 -5.98 -3.58 30.73
CA SER A 421 -6.59 -4.34 29.64
C SER A 421 -5.80 -5.59 29.26
N LEU A 422 -4.46 -5.52 29.34
CA LEU A 422 -3.56 -6.60 28.94
C LEU A 422 -2.25 -6.53 29.76
N VAL A 423 -1.71 -7.69 30.10
CA VAL A 423 -0.42 -7.83 30.78
C VAL A 423 0.51 -8.71 29.96
N PHE A 424 1.68 -8.19 29.59
CA PHE A 424 2.75 -9.00 28.99
C PHE A 424 3.72 -9.52 30.05
N LEU A 425 4.16 -10.77 29.91
CA LEU A 425 5.15 -11.40 30.78
C LEU A 425 6.40 -11.74 29.99
N ASN A 426 7.58 -11.34 30.47
CA ASN A 426 8.85 -11.76 29.86
C ASN A 426 9.21 -13.18 30.31
N GLN A 427 8.41 -14.15 29.87
CA GLN A 427 8.51 -15.57 30.20
C GLN A 427 8.02 -16.41 29.02
N HIS A 428 8.37 -17.69 29.00
CA HIS A 428 7.80 -18.68 28.08
C HIS A 428 7.52 -19.99 28.84
N PHE A 429 6.36 -20.60 28.56
CA PHE A 429 5.89 -21.82 29.23
C PHE A 429 6.86 -23.00 29.14
N SER A 430 7.77 -23.04 28.16
CA SER A 430 8.75 -24.13 28.02
C SER A 430 9.84 -24.12 29.10
N VAL A 431 10.02 -23.00 29.80
CA VAL A 431 11.06 -22.82 30.85
C VAL A 431 10.46 -22.39 32.18
N SER A 432 9.14 -22.42 32.31
CA SER A 432 8.41 -22.01 33.51
C SER A 432 7.39 -23.06 33.93
N SER A 433 7.00 -23.04 35.20
CA SER A 433 6.02 -23.97 35.72
C SER A 433 4.62 -23.66 35.17
N PRO A 434 3.81 -24.66 34.80
CA PRO A 434 2.44 -24.46 34.32
C PRO A 434 1.57 -23.69 35.33
N ARG A 435 0.83 -22.70 34.85
CA ARG A 435 -0.04 -21.83 35.67
C ARG A 435 -1.35 -21.51 34.94
N PRO A 436 -2.45 -21.31 35.68
CA PRO A 436 -3.70 -20.83 35.09
C PRO A 436 -3.58 -19.34 34.78
N TYR A 437 -3.59 -18.94 33.50
CA TYR A 437 -3.58 -17.53 33.11
C TYR A 437 -4.94 -17.08 32.60
N ALA A 438 -5.32 -15.84 32.95
CA ALA A 438 -6.40 -15.16 32.25
C ALA A 438 -6.01 -14.91 30.78
N PRO A 439 -6.97 -14.88 29.83
CA PRO A 439 -6.66 -14.68 28.40
C PRO A 439 -5.91 -13.38 28.09
N ASN A 440 -6.03 -12.37 28.95
CA ASN A 440 -5.36 -11.08 28.84
C ASN A 440 -4.03 -11.02 29.64
N MET A 441 -3.44 -12.16 29.98
CA MET A 441 -2.07 -12.27 30.45
C MET A 441 -1.26 -13.13 29.48
N VAL A 442 -0.34 -12.50 28.76
CA VAL A 442 0.31 -13.09 27.59
C VAL A 442 1.82 -13.18 27.78
N GLU A 443 2.37 -14.37 27.56
CA GLU A 443 3.81 -14.63 27.60
C GLU A 443 4.49 -14.15 26.31
N VAL A 444 5.46 -13.26 26.44
CA VAL A 444 6.28 -12.67 25.36
C VAL A 444 7.76 -12.75 25.74
N GLY A 445 8.19 -13.92 26.19
CA GLY A 445 9.58 -14.18 26.57
C GLY A 445 10.55 -14.05 25.40
N GLY A 446 11.67 -13.38 25.63
CA GLY A 446 12.75 -13.26 24.64
C GLY A 446 12.62 -12.08 23.68
N ILE A 447 11.73 -11.11 23.94
CA ILE A 447 11.54 -9.93 23.09
C ILE A 447 12.81 -9.07 22.93
N GLN A 448 13.74 -9.14 23.89
CA GLN A 448 15.05 -8.48 23.82
C GLN A 448 16.03 -9.14 22.84
N VAL A 449 15.77 -10.36 22.38
CA VAL A 449 16.70 -11.11 21.54
C VAL A 449 16.57 -10.64 20.09
N GLU A 450 17.42 -9.68 19.72
CA GLU A 450 17.53 -9.20 18.33
C GLU A 450 18.35 -10.15 17.46
N LYS A 451 18.26 -9.99 16.12
CA LYS A 451 19.13 -10.72 15.18
C LYS A 451 20.61 -10.44 15.52
N PRO A 452 21.47 -11.47 15.62
CA PRO A 452 22.85 -11.30 16.03
C PRO A 452 23.61 -10.43 15.02
N LYS A 453 24.42 -9.51 15.53
CA LYS A 453 25.40 -8.76 14.73
C LYS A 453 26.67 -9.61 14.57
N ALA A 454 27.47 -9.32 13.54
CA ALA A 454 28.77 -9.96 13.37
C ALA A 454 29.63 -9.73 14.63
N LEU A 455 30.28 -10.79 15.11
CA LEU A 455 31.19 -10.70 16.24
C LEU A 455 32.39 -9.81 15.87
N PRO A 456 32.90 -8.99 16.81
CA PRO A 456 34.20 -8.36 16.65
C PRO A 456 35.28 -9.42 16.38
N LYS A 457 36.25 -9.11 15.50
CA LYS A 457 37.30 -10.06 15.06
C LYS A 457 37.99 -10.81 16.20
N MET A 458 38.23 -10.12 17.32
CA MET A 458 38.85 -10.71 18.52
C MET A 458 38.12 -11.93 19.08
N PHE A 459 36.80 -12.06 18.86
CA PHE A 459 36.02 -13.21 19.32
C PHE A 459 35.90 -14.31 18.24
N THR A 460 36.19 -13.99 16.98
CA THR A 460 36.26 -14.99 15.89
C THR A 460 37.64 -15.60 15.74
N GLU A 461 38.67 -14.94 16.29
CA GLU A 461 40.08 -15.33 16.21
C GLU A 461 40.63 -15.95 17.53
N PHE A 462 39.82 -15.96 18.60
CA PHE A 462 40.08 -16.69 19.85
C PHE A 462 39.55 -18.12 19.73
#